data_AF-A0AAW0VU60-F1
#
_entry.id   AF-A0AAW0VU60-F1
#
_cell.length_a   1.000
_cell.length_b   1.000
_cell.length_c   1.000
_cell.angle_alpha   90.00
_cell.angle_beta   90.00
_cell.angle_gamma   90.00
#
_symmetry.space_group_name_H-M   'P 1'
#
loop_
_entity.id
_entity.type
_entity.pdbx_description
1 polymer ?
#
loop_
_entity_poly.entity_id
_entity_poly.type
_entity_poly.pdbx_seq_one_letter_code
_entity_poly.pdbx_strand_id
1 'polypeptide(L)'
;YEIYLNLISENEKKKVVTSFKKKSNVKTRKYAEYLVTKKTVHADIDLMKPKVPGNAFTIFIKSLDQGELKLKDFMYDAAIKWNMLPEEEKDVFRTLAKKYEKQYCHEISQWEKKNEKNWPTRSGRESSIFYEAESLCFSKYLPRGRKKINSNTN
;
A
#
# COMPACT_ATOMS: atom_id res chain seq x y z
N TYR A 1 35.68 34.03 13.63
CA TYR A 1 34.60 33.38 14.41
C TYR A 1 35.09 32.20 15.25
N GLU A 2 36.07 31.42 14.81
CA GLU A 2 36.59 30.29 15.61
C GLU A 2 37.43 30.68 16.83
N ILE A 3 38.02 31.89 16.85
CA ILE A 3 38.89 32.34 17.95
C ILE A 3 38.07 32.65 19.23
N TYR A 4 36.80 33.05 19.11
CA TYR A 4 35.95 33.39 20.25
C TYR A 4 35.40 32.18 21.02
N LEU A 5 35.53 30.96 20.48
CA LEU A 5 35.02 29.73 21.12
C LEU A 5 36.03 29.06 22.06
N ASN A 6 37.29 29.50 22.08
CA ASN A 6 38.34 28.94 22.93
C ASN A 6 38.55 29.69 24.26
N LEU A 7 37.90 30.85 24.45
CA LEU A 7 37.94 31.64 25.68
C LEU A 7 36.86 31.28 26.71
N ILE A 8 35.94 30.38 26.36
CA ILE A 8 34.89 29.92 27.27
C ILE A 8 35.41 28.70 28.03
N SER A 9 35.47 28.79 29.36
CA SER A 9 35.95 27.71 30.23
C SER A 9 35.12 26.44 30.01
N GLU A 10 35.75 25.26 30.11
CA GLU A 10 35.06 23.98 29.87
C GLU A 10 33.78 23.78 30.71
N ASN A 11 33.70 24.43 31.87
CA ASN A 11 32.53 24.36 32.76
C ASN A 11 31.33 25.13 32.21
N GLU A 12 31.55 26.16 31.39
CA GLU A 12 30.47 26.91 30.71
C GLU A 12 30.03 26.21 29.43
N LYS A 13 30.96 25.59 28.68
CA LYS A 13 30.63 24.71 27.55
C LYS A 13 29.73 23.54 27.99
N LYS A 14 30.00 22.95 29.16
CA LYS A 14 29.15 21.90 29.75
C LYS A 14 27.77 22.41 30.18
N LYS A 15 27.63 23.66 30.66
CA LYS A 15 26.32 24.26 30.98
C LYS A 15 25.47 24.55 29.74
N VAL A 16 26.08 24.93 28.61
CA VAL A 16 25.37 25.18 27.35
C VAL A 16 24.95 23.87 26.66
N VAL A 17 25.79 22.82 26.68
CA VAL A 17 25.42 21.52 26.08
C VAL A 17 24.39 20.76 26.92
N THR A 18 24.38 20.94 28.25
CA THR A 18 23.39 20.30 29.14
C THR A 18 22.03 21.01 29.16
N SER A 19 21.95 22.28 28.78
CA SER A 19 20.68 23.02 28.70
C SER A 19 19.86 22.71 27.44
N PHE A 20 20.50 22.27 26.35
CA PHE A 20 19.80 21.83 25.12
C PHE A 20 19.24 20.41 25.18
N LYS A 21 19.60 19.59 26.18
CA LYS A 21 19.20 18.16 26.26
C LYS A 21 18.05 17.83 27.22
N LYS A 22 17.45 18.82 27.90
CA LYS A 22 16.40 18.55 28.92
C LYS A 22 15.09 19.31 28.71
N LYS A 23 14.51 19.23 27.51
CA LYS A 23 13.05 19.40 27.32
C LYS A 23 12.54 18.44 26.24
N SER A 24 12.81 17.14 26.37
CA SER A 24 11.98 16.15 25.67
C SER A 24 10.58 16.27 26.26
N ASN A 25 9.72 17.00 25.58
CA ASN A 25 8.34 17.25 25.98
C ASN A 25 7.70 15.87 26.27
N VAL A 26 7.21 15.65 27.50
CA VAL A 26 6.58 14.37 27.88
C VAL A 26 5.46 13.99 26.90
N LYS A 27 4.87 14.99 26.23
CA LYS A 27 3.91 14.83 25.13
C LYS A 27 4.52 14.18 23.88
N THR A 28 5.75 14.50 23.47
CA THR A 28 6.40 13.84 22.31
C THR A 28 6.74 12.38 22.60
N ARG A 29 7.12 12.04 23.84
CA ARG A 29 7.37 10.64 24.23
C ARG A 29 6.09 9.81 24.22
N LYS A 30 5.00 10.31 24.83
CA LYS A 30 3.69 9.64 24.80
C LYS A 30 3.14 9.49 23.39
N TYR A 31 3.34 10.47 22.52
CA TYR A 31 2.92 10.39 21.11
C TYR A 31 3.75 9.38 20.32
N ALA A 32 5.07 9.30 20.54
CA ALA A 32 5.93 8.28 19.93
C ALA A 32 5.54 6.87 20.41
N GLU A 33 5.29 6.68 21.70
CA GLU A 33 4.82 5.41 22.28
C GLU A 33 3.44 5.00 21.70
N TYR A 34 2.52 5.95 21.52
CA TYR A 34 1.23 5.74 20.85
C TYR A 34 1.39 5.33 19.37
N LEU A 35 2.32 5.96 18.63
CA LEU A 35 2.57 5.61 17.23
C LEU A 35 3.22 4.22 17.09
N VAL A 36 4.09 3.83 18.02
CA VAL A 36 4.71 2.50 18.03
C VAL A 36 3.67 1.43 18.34
N THR A 37 2.88 1.61 19.41
CA THR A 37 1.83 0.65 19.81
C THR A 37 0.72 0.51 18.76
N LYS A 38 0.33 1.61 18.10
CA LYS A 38 -0.64 1.55 16.98
C LYS A 38 -0.06 0.82 15.76
N LYS A 39 1.23 1.00 15.46
CA LYS A 39 1.89 0.28 14.36
C LYS A 39 1.98 -1.22 14.62
N THR A 40 2.27 -1.65 15.85
CA THR A 40 2.42 -3.07 16.17
C THR A 40 1.08 -3.81 16.17
N VAL A 41 0.02 -3.24 16.75
CA VAL A 41 -1.31 -3.88 16.79
C VAL A 41 -1.94 -3.98 15.40
N HIS A 42 -1.73 -2.99 14.52
CA HIS A 42 -2.20 -3.09 13.14
C HIS A 42 -1.35 -4.06 12.30
N ALA A 43 -0.03 -4.11 12.52
CA ALA A 43 0.84 -5.02 11.80
C ALA A 43 0.42 -6.49 11.97
N ASP A 44 0.07 -6.94 13.18
CA ASP A 44 -0.29 -8.34 13.43
C ASP A 44 -1.61 -8.74 12.76
N ILE A 45 -2.58 -7.83 12.69
CA ILE A 45 -3.86 -8.06 11.99
C ILE A 45 -3.67 -8.01 10.47
N ASP A 46 -2.82 -7.11 9.98
CA ASP A 46 -2.52 -6.96 8.56
C ASP A 46 -1.70 -8.14 8.01
N LEU A 47 -0.88 -8.80 8.84
CA LEU A 47 -0.08 -9.97 8.45
C LEU A 47 -0.93 -11.19 8.08
N MET A 48 -2.15 -11.32 8.61
CA MET A 48 -3.05 -12.43 8.28
C MET A 48 -4.03 -12.11 7.16
N LYS A 49 -4.12 -10.84 6.72
CA LYS A 49 -5.05 -10.43 5.68
C LYS A 49 -4.58 -10.96 4.32
N PRO A 50 -5.45 -11.64 3.54
CA PRO A 50 -5.13 -12.04 2.17
C PRO A 50 -4.61 -10.85 1.36
N LYS A 51 -3.60 -11.08 0.52
CA LYS A 51 -2.99 -10.03 -0.31
C LYS A 51 -3.76 -9.86 -1.60
N VAL A 52 -4.01 -8.61 -1.99
CA VAL A 52 -4.69 -8.28 -3.25
C VAL A 52 -3.92 -8.88 -4.43
N PRO A 53 -4.57 -9.63 -5.34
CA PRO A 53 -3.91 -10.20 -6.50
C PRO A 53 -3.51 -9.09 -7.47
N GLY A 54 -2.39 -9.33 -8.17
CA GLY A 54 -1.92 -8.41 -9.20
C GLY A 54 -2.80 -8.42 -10.45
N ASN A 55 -2.66 -7.40 -11.30
CA ASN A 55 -3.30 -7.37 -12.61
C ASN A 55 -2.66 -8.38 -13.58
N ALA A 56 -3.24 -8.54 -14.78
CA ALA A 56 -2.71 -9.43 -15.82
C ALA A 56 -1.22 -9.21 -16.12
N PHE A 57 -0.79 -7.96 -16.19
CA PHE A 57 0.62 -7.61 -16.40
C PHE A 57 1.52 -8.05 -15.23
N THR A 58 1.04 -7.96 -13.99
CA THR A 58 1.78 -8.44 -12.81
C THR A 58 1.95 -9.95 -12.84
N ILE A 59 0.96 -10.69 -13.33
CA ILE A 59 1.04 -12.15 -13.51
C ILE A 59 2.05 -12.48 -14.60
N PHE A 60 2.01 -11.74 -15.71
CA PHE A 60 3.00 -11.86 -16.78
C PHE A 60 4.42 -11.59 -16.27
N ILE A 61 4.65 -10.50 -15.53
CA ILE A 61 5.97 -10.22 -14.93
C ILE A 61 6.43 -11.37 -14.05
N LYS A 62 5.54 -11.96 -13.24
CA LYS A 62 5.88 -13.11 -12.40
C LYS A 62 6.22 -14.38 -13.18
N SER A 63 5.76 -14.50 -14.42
CA SER A 63 6.12 -15.62 -15.30
C SER A 63 7.47 -15.42 -15.99
N LEU A 64 7.98 -14.18 -16.00
CA LEU A 64 9.31 -13.88 -16.53
C LEU A 64 10.37 -14.13 -15.46
N ASP A 65 11.51 -14.65 -15.89
CA ASP A 65 12.69 -14.71 -15.04
C ASP A 65 13.37 -13.33 -15.00
N GLN A 66 13.67 -12.86 -13.79
CA GLN A 66 14.34 -11.57 -13.56
C GLN A 66 15.83 -11.65 -13.89
N GLY A 67 16.45 -12.83 -13.75
CA GLY A 67 17.89 -13.01 -13.91
C GLY A 67 18.71 -12.04 -13.05
N GLU A 68 19.81 -11.54 -13.59
CA GLU A 68 20.73 -10.61 -12.91
C GLU A 68 20.42 -9.13 -13.17
N LEU A 69 19.32 -8.82 -13.88
CA LEU A 69 18.99 -7.45 -14.25
C LEU A 69 18.54 -6.63 -13.03
N LYS A 70 18.92 -5.35 -13.03
CA LYS A 70 18.37 -4.38 -12.07
C LYS A 70 16.86 -4.29 -12.29
N LEU A 71 16.13 -4.18 -11.18
CA LEU A 71 14.66 -4.17 -11.20
C LEU A 71 14.07 -3.12 -12.17
N LYS A 72 14.69 -1.94 -12.29
CA LYS A 72 14.21 -0.88 -13.19
C LYS A 72 14.28 -1.32 -14.66
N ASP A 73 15.40 -1.89 -15.06
CA ASP A 73 15.66 -2.32 -16.43
C ASP A 73 14.77 -3.53 -16.77
N PHE A 74 14.65 -4.48 -15.84
CA PHE A 74 13.73 -5.61 -15.96
C PHE A 74 12.26 -5.18 -16.16
N MET A 75 11.78 -4.20 -15.39
CA MET A 75 10.40 -3.71 -15.53
C MET A 75 10.18 -3.00 -16.86
N TYR A 76 11.18 -2.28 -17.37
CA TYR A 76 11.13 -1.64 -18.68
C TYR A 76 11.04 -2.69 -19.80
N ASP A 77 11.91 -3.70 -19.76
CA ASP A 77 11.91 -4.79 -20.74
C ASP A 77 10.62 -5.61 -20.70
N ALA A 78 10.09 -5.88 -19.50
CA ALA A 78 8.81 -6.55 -19.33
C ALA A 78 7.66 -5.74 -19.96
N ALA A 79 7.66 -4.42 -19.83
CA ALA A 79 6.65 -3.57 -20.45
C ALA A 79 6.73 -3.62 -21.99
N ILE A 80 7.93 -3.63 -22.56
CA ILE A 80 8.14 -3.80 -24.01
C ILE A 80 7.61 -5.15 -24.47
N LYS A 81 8.02 -6.25 -23.81
CA LYS A 81 7.56 -7.61 -24.14
C LYS A 81 6.05 -7.73 -24.04
N TRP A 82 5.44 -7.14 -23.02
CA TRP A 82 3.99 -7.08 -22.88
C TRP A 82 3.31 -6.37 -24.03
N ASN A 83 3.84 -5.25 -24.52
CA ASN A 83 3.24 -4.55 -25.64
C ASN A 83 3.36 -5.35 -26.96
N MET A 84 4.47 -6.08 -27.14
CA MET A 84 4.72 -6.93 -28.31
C MET A 84 3.89 -8.23 -28.33
N LEU A 85 3.41 -8.71 -27.18
CA LEU A 85 2.59 -9.91 -27.10
C LEU A 85 1.28 -9.79 -27.91
N PRO A 86 0.86 -10.85 -28.62
CA PRO A 86 -0.43 -10.86 -29.30
C PRO A 86 -1.57 -10.82 -28.28
N GLU A 87 -2.74 -10.37 -28.74
CA GLU A 87 -3.90 -10.20 -27.87
C GLU A 87 -4.39 -11.53 -27.28
N GLU A 88 -4.26 -12.62 -28.05
CA GLU A 88 -4.60 -13.98 -27.63
C GLU A 88 -3.79 -14.43 -26.40
N GLU A 89 -2.48 -14.16 -26.40
CA GLU A 89 -1.63 -14.48 -25.26
C GLU A 89 -1.90 -13.56 -24.06
N LYS A 90 -2.17 -12.27 -24.31
CA LYS A 90 -2.60 -11.33 -23.26
C LYS A 90 -3.89 -11.79 -22.59
N ASP A 91 -4.82 -12.38 -23.34
CA ASP A 91 -6.09 -12.88 -22.82
C ASP A 91 -5.89 -14.07 -21.88
N VAL A 92 -4.87 -14.91 -22.08
CA VAL A 92 -4.50 -15.95 -21.11
C VAL A 92 -4.15 -15.32 -19.75
N PHE A 93 -3.33 -14.26 -19.73
CA PHE A 93 -3.00 -13.58 -18.48
C PHE A 93 -4.19 -12.84 -17.86
N ARG A 94 -5.12 -12.32 -18.68
CA ARG A 94 -6.36 -11.69 -18.18
C ARG A 94 -7.31 -12.72 -17.57
N THR A 95 -7.45 -13.90 -18.16
CA THR A 95 -8.28 -14.97 -17.60
C THR A 95 -7.70 -15.49 -16.29
N LEU A 96 -6.36 -15.65 -16.21
CA LEU A 96 -5.67 -15.97 -14.96
C LEU A 96 -5.87 -14.88 -13.89
N ALA A 97 -5.76 -13.59 -14.26
CA ALA A 97 -6.01 -12.48 -13.34
C ALA A 97 -7.43 -12.55 -12.74
N LYS A 98 -8.44 -12.78 -13.58
CA LYS A 98 -9.82 -12.95 -13.13
C LYS A 98 -10.00 -14.15 -12.21
N LYS A 99 -9.28 -15.26 -12.46
CA LYS A 99 -9.30 -16.44 -11.59
C LYS A 99 -8.74 -16.13 -10.21
N TYR A 100 -7.59 -15.46 -10.14
CA TYR A 100 -6.99 -15.05 -8.87
C TYR A 100 -7.82 -14.01 -8.14
N GLU A 101 -8.46 -13.09 -8.86
CA GLU A 101 -9.42 -12.12 -8.30
C GLU A 101 -10.58 -12.85 -7.60
N LYS A 102 -11.18 -13.85 -8.25
CA LYS A 102 -12.25 -14.66 -7.64
C LYS A 102 -11.78 -15.41 -6.40
N GLN A 103 -10.58 -16.01 -6.44
CA GLN A 103 -9.99 -16.69 -5.30
C GLN A 103 -9.77 -15.72 -4.13
N TYR A 104 -9.23 -14.53 -4.42
CA TYR A 104 -9.06 -13.49 -3.42
C TYR A 104 -10.38 -13.01 -2.82
N CYS A 105 -11.43 -12.76 -3.64
CA CYS A 105 -12.76 -12.39 -3.13
C CYS A 105 -13.31 -13.49 -2.19
N HIS A 106 -13.00 -14.77 -2.44
CA HIS A 106 -13.36 -15.87 -1.53
C HIS A 106 -12.54 -15.86 -0.23
N GLU A 107 -11.21 -15.79 -0.35
CA GLU A 107 -10.30 -15.79 0.80
C GLU A 107 -10.55 -14.62 1.75
N ILE A 108 -10.78 -13.42 1.20
CA ILE A 108 -11.05 -12.23 2.01
C ILE A 108 -12.39 -12.37 2.75
N SER A 109 -13.43 -12.92 2.10
CA SER A 109 -14.72 -13.18 2.75
C SER A 109 -14.59 -14.17 3.91
N GLN A 110 -13.81 -15.24 3.74
CA GLN A 110 -13.55 -16.21 4.82
C GLN A 110 -12.72 -15.59 5.94
N TRP A 111 -11.73 -14.78 5.59
CA TRP A 111 -10.93 -14.06 6.56
C TRP A 111 -11.77 -13.07 7.38
N GLU A 112 -12.67 -12.33 6.74
CA GLU A 112 -13.59 -11.41 7.41
C GLU A 112 -14.51 -12.16 8.37
N LYS A 113 -15.15 -13.26 7.96
CA LYS A 113 -15.98 -14.10 8.84
C LYS A 113 -15.22 -14.64 10.05
N LYS A 114 -13.96 -15.03 9.87
CA LYS A 114 -13.11 -15.53 10.97
C LYS A 114 -12.77 -14.42 11.97
N ASN A 115 -12.58 -13.19 11.49
CA ASN A 115 -12.13 -12.06 12.30
C ASN A 115 -13.27 -11.14 12.78
N GLU A 116 -14.49 -11.31 12.30
CA GLU A 116 -15.68 -10.54 12.72
C GLU A 116 -15.88 -10.56 14.25
N LYS A 117 -15.57 -11.70 14.90
CA LYS A 117 -15.66 -11.85 16.36
C LYS A 117 -14.56 -11.12 17.14
N ASN A 118 -13.42 -10.89 16.51
CA ASN A 118 -12.22 -10.29 17.15
C ASN A 118 -12.00 -8.83 16.73
N TRP A 119 -12.79 -8.31 15.78
CA TRP A 119 -12.72 -6.92 15.43
C TRP A 119 -13.26 -6.10 16.61
N PRO A 120 -12.48 -5.18 17.21
CA PRO A 120 -13.06 -4.25 18.15
C PRO A 120 -14.12 -3.48 17.38
N THR A 121 -15.39 -3.71 17.71
CA THR A 121 -16.53 -2.98 17.15
C THR A 121 -16.17 -1.52 17.17
N ARG A 122 -15.78 -0.98 16.01
CA ARG A 122 -15.33 0.39 15.88
C ARG A 122 -16.62 1.21 15.89
N SER A 123 -17.16 1.39 17.09
CA SER A 123 -18.41 2.07 17.38
C SER A 123 -18.46 3.36 16.57
N GLY A 124 -19.31 3.40 15.54
CA GLY A 124 -19.65 4.63 14.84
C GLY A 124 -18.93 4.96 13.53
N ARG A 125 -18.25 4.02 12.86
CA ARG A 125 -18.02 4.16 11.40
C ARG A 125 -18.61 2.95 10.70
N GLU A 126 -19.79 3.16 10.13
CA GLU A 126 -20.46 2.22 9.23
C GLU A 126 -19.44 1.68 8.20
N SER A 127 -19.13 0.40 8.34
CA SER A 127 -18.98 -0.61 7.27
C SER A 127 -18.39 -0.19 5.91
N SER A 128 -17.38 0.69 5.87
CA SER A 128 -16.73 1.11 4.61
C SER A 128 -15.87 0.02 3.93
N ILE A 129 -15.49 -1.06 4.63
CA ILE A 129 -14.67 -2.13 4.03
C ILE A 129 -15.55 -3.07 3.17
N PHE A 130 -16.82 -3.19 3.53
CA PHE A 130 -17.83 -3.97 2.79
C PHE A 130 -17.97 -3.47 1.35
N TYR A 131 -17.93 -2.15 1.16
CA TYR A 131 -18.05 -1.53 -0.16
C TYR A 131 -16.77 -1.60 -1.00
N GLU A 132 -15.58 -1.79 -0.43
CA GLU A 132 -14.34 -1.73 -1.21
C GLU A 132 -14.00 -3.09 -1.85
N ALA A 133 -14.27 -4.19 -1.15
CA ALA A 133 -14.14 -5.54 -1.71
C ALA A 133 -15.25 -5.82 -2.75
N GLU A 134 -16.50 -5.45 -2.46
CA GLU A 134 -17.58 -5.57 -3.45
C GLU A 134 -17.37 -4.60 -4.62
N SER A 135 -16.99 -3.33 -4.41
CA SER A 135 -16.70 -2.41 -5.51
C SER A 135 -15.54 -2.90 -6.37
N LEU A 136 -14.47 -3.50 -5.82
CA LEU A 136 -13.40 -4.05 -6.65
C LEU A 136 -13.84 -5.31 -7.42
N CYS A 137 -14.65 -6.19 -6.83
CA CYS A 137 -15.16 -7.39 -7.51
C CYS A 137 -16.34 -7.07 -8.48
N PHE A 138 -17.07 -5.95 -8.34
CA PHE A 138 -18.26 -5.58 -9.15
C PHE A 138 -18.05 -4.40 -10.14
N SER A 139 -17.17 -3.44 -9.86
CA SER A 139 -17.07 -2.14 -10.60
C SER A 139 -16.47 -2.22 -12.01
N LYS A 140 -15.73 -3.28 -12.35
CA LYS A 140 -15.12 -3.41 -13.69
C LYS A 140 -16.03 -4.06 -14.75
N TYR A 141 -17.22 -4.54 -14.38
CA TYR A 141 -18.13 -5.26 -15.29
C TYR A 141 -19.36 -4.46 -15.75
N LEU A 142 -19.53 -3.21 -15.32
CA LEU A 142 -20.44 -2.32 -16.03
C LEU A 142 -19.70 -1.76 -17.26
N PRO A 143 -20.17 -2.03 -18.50
CA PRO A 143 -19.61 -1.38 -19.66
C PRO A 143 -19.74 0.11 -19.46
N ARG A 144 -18.61 0.84 -19.44
CA ARG A 144 -18.61 2.30 -19.52
C ARG A 144 -19.12 2.67 -20.91
N GLY A 145 -20.45 2.66 -21.08
CA GLY A 145 -21.13 3.20 -22.24
C GLY A 145 -20.82 4.68 -22.30
N ARG A 146 -19.79 5.05 -23.07
CA ARG A 146 -19.66 6.41 -23.59
C ARG A 146 -20.89 6.65 -24.48
N LYS A 147 -21.94 7.24 -23.91
CA LYS A 147 -22.96 7.90 -24.73
C LYS A 147 -22.24 9.03 -25.48
N LYS A 148 -21.95 8.80 -26.76
CA LYS A 148 -21.63 9.88 -27.69
C LYS A 148 -22.89 10.74 -27.76
N ILE A 149 -22.83 11.94 -27.19
CA ILE A 149 -23.83 12.97 -27.43
C ILE A 149 -23.50 13.50 -28.83
N ASN A 150 -24.30 13.09 -29.83
CA ASN A 150 -24.30 13.74 -31.13
C ASN A 150 -24.92 15.13 -30.96
N SER A 151 -24.07 16.16 -30.93
CA SER A 151 -24.52 17.53 -31.16
C SER A 151 -24.61 17.73 -32.68
N ASN A 152 -25.76 17.37 -33.25
CA ASN A 152 -26.19 17.87 -34.54
C ASN A 152 -26.91 19.20 -34.25
N THR A 153 -26.30 20.31 -34.62
CA THR A 153 -26.98 21.61 -34.72
C THR A 153 -26.93 22.00 -36.19
N ASN A 154 -28.11 21.95 -36.81
CA ASN A 154 -28.42 22.63 -38.06
C ASN A 154 -28.36 24.15 -37.87
#